data_AF-A0A6N4T7Y7-F1
#
_entry.id   AF-A0A6N4T7Y7-F1
#
_cell.length_a   1.000
_cell.length_b   1.000
_cell.length_c   1.000
_cell.angle_alpha   90.00
_cell.angle_beta   90.00
_cell.angle_gamma   90.00
#
_symmetry.space_group_name_H-M   'P 1'
#
loop_
_entity.id
_entity.type
_entity.pdbx_description
1 polymer ?
#
loop_
_entity_poly.entity_id
_entity_poly.type
_entity_poly.pdbx_seq_one_letter_code
_entity_poly.pdbx_strand_id
1 'polypeptide(L)'
;MTMNNPAVAGTPATIYTGVTASLNIVLTNDTGADINLTNAASLEVFMPLYFTAAQLEQMTISNITPAGWTFSYNSADMSLQLNWTGGNAPWFSNGAITFSINNVLTSNTPNADVVQINFNGISGANVPSQVSSALALVAQPAPGNLNLQQVLSVTPEFGGAVYVSAVSNPLTNTLYLNLKNIGSTPLFNGNNMWTGSPKVSVSFVYGTTSGSLAPDDKQQATQTGSAWAISAGIYVDQTGGWSVQNPSVTGQANSPTWTLTPNNTNKQIIGTGDQSNVTFSFANIISMTPTGPTQMYVQFSGFMANDGTHYNDTVFVVPISKQIPPNPGAIGIYSLAETIPVNSSTEQVSIPLTWSMFGVGSVKLSFYIPGMTIPEQKYTYGTTAHPALNYDTEHPQITGITKTQTLTVYCWAYSDSNWQNQLNKIQCTVPLIFPPVINSFTIQPTTIVPPASYAFQLQWDIEGQDSFEIIADNGSGSPVKLPVPQTVSTYIVNPTAPQTTYTLNVYGNTTND
;
A
#
# COMPACT_ATOMS: atom_id res chain seq x y z
N MET A 1 8.47 18.05 -17.75
CA MET A 1 9.54 18.76 -17.02
C MET A 1 10.29 17.74 -16.17
N THR A 2 11.62 17.76 -16.18
CA THR A 2 12.44 17.04 -15.19
C THR A 2 13.32 18.03 -14.45
N MET A 3 13.65 17.68 -13.21
CA MET A 3 14.49 18.48 -12.32
C MET A 3 15.45 17.56 -11.56
N ASN A 4 16.70 17.98 -11.40
CA ASN A 4 17.70 17.24 -10.65
C ASN A 4 18.65 18.18 -9.89
N ASN A 5 19.05 17.79 -8.68
CA ASN A 5 20.21 18.37 -8.01
C ASN A 5 21.44 17.50 -8.35
N PRO A 6 22.42 17.97 -9.14
CA PRO A 6 23.55 17.14 -9.55
C PRO A 6 24.43 16.69 -8.38
N ALA A 7 24.36 17.36 -7.22
CA ALA A 7 25.10 16.97 -6.02
C ALA A 7 24.40 15.86 -5.21
N VAL A 8 23.11 15.60 -5.47
CA VAL A 8 22.30 14.62 -4.73
C VAL A 8 21.55 13.75 -5.72
N ALA A 9 21.99 12.50 -5.87
CA ALA A 9 21.27 11.54 -6.70
C ALA A 9 19.92 11.17 -6.08
N GLY A 10 18.85 11.20 -6.87
CA GLY A 10 17.54 10.73 -6.44
C GLY A 10 16.38 11.39 -7.20
N THR A 11 15.20 10.80 -7.04
CA THR A 11 13.92 11.42 -7.40
C THR A 11 13.07 11.46 -6.10
N PRO A 12 12.59 12.65 -5.69
CA PRO A 12 12.52 13.88 -6.44
C PRO A 12 13.87 14.60 -6.35
N ALA A 13 14.01 15.76 -6.99
CA ALA A 13 15.18 16.57 -6.68
C ALA A 13 15.17 16.93 -5.19
N THR A 14 16.32 16.80 -4.54
CA THR A 14 16.46 17.03 -3.10
C THR A 14 17.51 18.09 -2.83
N ILE A 15 17.24 18.99 -1.89
CA ILE A 15 18.17 19.97 -1.35
C ILE A 15 18.26 19.83 0.17
N TYR A 16 19.39 20.24 0.74
CA TYR A 16 19.62 20.15 2.18
C TYR A 16 19.45 21.51 2.87
N THR A 17 18.80 21.51 4.03
CA THR A 17 18.68 22.71 4.87
C THR A 17 20.04 23.30 5.17
N GLY A 18 20.21 24.59 4.90
CA GLY A 18 21.45 25.34 5.15
C GLY A 18 22.59 25.06 4.16
N VAL A 19 22.36 24.28 3.11
CA VAL A 19 23.36 23.96 2.09
C VAL A 19 22.96 24.57 0.75
N THR A 20 23.87 25.33 0.14
CA THR A 20 23.64 25.90 -1.19
C THR A 20 23.64 24.79 -2.24
N ALA A 21 22.62 24.79 -3.09
CA ALA A 21 22.46 23.83 -4.18
C ALA A 21 22.30 24.51 -5.54
N SER A 22 22.42 23.70 -6.60
CA SER A 22 21.99 24.02 -7.96
C SER A 22 20.97 23.00 -8.43
N LEU A 23 19.97 23.45 -9.20
CA LEU A 23 18.93 22.61 -9.77
C LEU A 23 18.97 22.70 -11.29
N ASN A 24 19.13 21.56 -11.95
CA ASN A 24 19.09 21.45 -13.40
C ASN A 24 17.67 21.14 -13.84
N ILE A 25 17.12 21.97 -14.73
CA ILE A 25 15.76 21.86 -15.26
C ILE A 25 15.81 21.49 -16.74
N VAL A 26 14.94 20.56 -17.15
CA VAL A 26 14.70 20.21 -18.55
C VAL A 26 13.20 20.27 -18.85
N LEU A 27 12.83 21.08 -19.82
CA LEU A 27 11.49 21.15 -20.41
C LEU A 27 11.54 20.53 -21.79
N THR A 28 10.85 19.42 -21.99
CA THR A 28 10.72 18.74 -23.29
C THR A 28 9.40 19.12 -23.94
N ASN A 29 9.41 19.44 -25.23
CA ASN A 29 8.18 19.66 -26.00
C ASN A 29 7.58 18.32 -26.43
N ASP A 30 6.70 17.78 -25.58
CA ASP A 30 5.97 16.54 -25.86
C ASP A 30 4.53 16.80 -26.34
N THR A 31 4.23 17.97 -26.89
CA THR A 31 2.87 18.36 -27.31
C THR A 31 2.40 17.69 -28.61
N GLY A 32 3.33 17.05 -29.33
CA GLY A 32 3.09 16.38 -30.61
C GLY A 32 3.35 17.26 -31.85
N ALA A 33 3.69 18.54 -31.67
CA ALA A 33 4.03 19.47 -32.74
C ALA A 33 5.07 20.51 -32.28
N ASP A 34 5.66 21.23 -33.23
CA ASP A 34 6.56 22.35 -32.91
C ASP A 34 5.79 23.50 -32.25
N ILE A 35 6.39 24.12 -31.25
CA ILE A 35 5.86 25.33 -30.59
C ILE A 35 6.64 26.53 -31.12
N ASN A 36 5.95 27.54 -31.65
CA ASN A 36 6.62 28.73 -32.16
C ASN A 36 6.86 29.75 -31.03
N LEU A 37 8.12 29.97 -30.66
CA LEU A 37 8.50 31.01 -29.72
C LEU A 37 8.51 32.37 -30.42
N THR A 38 8.01 33.39 -29.73
CA THR A 38 8.01 34.79 -30.18
C THR A 38 8.62 35.66 -29.09
N ASN A 39 8.94 36.93 -29.37
CA ASN A 39 9.48 37.85 -28.36
C ASN A 39 8.55 38.12 -27.17
N ALA A 40 7.29 37.67 -27.22
CA ALA A 40 6.37 37.72 -26.07
C ALA A 40 6.46 36.47 -25.18
N ALA A 41 7.22 35.45 -25.58
CA ALA A 41 7.34 34.21 -24.82
C ALA A 41 8.14 34.42 -23.53
N SER A 42 7.56 34.02 -22.40
CA SER A 42 8.24 33.96 -21.12
C SER A 42 7.90 32.68 -20.34
N LEU A 43 8.84 32.28 -19.50
CA LEU A 43 8.69 31.22 -18.51
C LEU A 43 8.82 31.83 -17.13
N GLU A 44 7.79 31.69 -16.30
CA GLU A 44 7.82 32.13 -14.90
C GLU A 44 7.97 30.92 -14.00
N VAL A 45 9.13 30.82 -13.35
CA VAL A 45 9.45 29.73 -12.44
C VAL A 45 9.11 30.15 -11.02
N PHE A 46 8.09 29.52 -10.45
CA PHE A 46 7.71 29.64 -9.05
C PHE A 46 8.40 28.53 -8.27
N MET A 47 9.25 28.95 -7.33
CA MET A 47 9.90 28.04 -6.41
C MET A 47 8.97 27.74 -5.22
N PRO A 48 9.18 26.62 -4.51
CA PRO A 48 8.48 26.28 -3.29
C PRO A 48 8.32 27.43 -2.29
N LEU A 49 7.20 27.42 -1.57
CA LEU A 49 6.88 28.48 -0.60
C LEU A 49 7.77 28.48 0.64
N TYR A 50 8.60 27.44 0.83
CA TYR A 50 9.67 27.46 1.84
C TYR A 50 10.88 28.32 1.42
N PHE A 51 10.84 29.01 0.28
CA PHE A 51 11.76 30.10 -0.03
C PHE A 51 11.10 31.45 0.22
N THR A 52 11.83 32.32 0.93
CA THR A 52 11.43 33.72 1.13
C THR A 52 11.75 34.56 -0.11
N ALA A 53 11.08 35.70 -0.28
CA ALA A 53 11.38 36.65 -1.37
C ALA A 53 12.86 37.02 -1.47
N ALA A 54 13.50 37.25 -0.31
CA ALA A 54 14.93 37.58 -0.25
C ALA A 54 15.83 36.42 -0.71
N GLN A 55 15.44 35.16 -0.42
CA GLN A 55 16.18 33.99 -0.91
C GLN A 55 16.00 33.81 -2.43
N LEU A 56 14.80 34.06 -2.95
CA LEU A 56 14.51 33.98 -4.39
C LEU A 56 15.29 35.03 -5.18
N GLU A 57 15.40 36.25 -4.67
CA GLU A 57 16.17 37.33 -5.30
C GLU A 57 17.68 37.00 -5.43
N GLN A 58 18.22 36.12 -4.57
CA GLN A 58 19.62 35.67 -4.65
C GLN A 58 19.83 34.51 -5.64
N MET A 59 18.76 33.86 -6.10
CA MET A 59 18.85 32.79 -7.09
C MET A 59 19.19 33.37 -8.46
N THR A 60 20.02 32.64 -9.22
CA THR A 60 20.38 33.02 -10.59
C THR A 60 20.11 31.86 -11.54
N ILE A 61 19.77 32.17 -12.79
CA ILE A 61 19.63 31.14 -13.83
C ILE A 61 20.81 31.22 -14.81
N SER A 62 21.45 30.08 -15.07
CA SER A 62 22.57 29.94 -16.00
C SER A 62 22.41 28.72 -16.92
N ASN A 63 23.36 28.51 -17.83
CA ASN A 63 23.43 27.36 -18.74
C ASN A 63 22.16 27.19 -19.60
N ILE A 64 21.53 28.28 -19.99
CA ILE A 64 20.25 28.24 -20.69
C ILE A 64 20.48 27.81 -22.14
N THR A 65 19.81 26.74 -22.57
CA THR A 65 19.82 26.24 -23.95
C THR A 65 18.39 26.00 -24.41
N PRO A 66 17.97 26.43 -25.61
CA PRO A 66 18.75 27.18 -26.60
C PRO A 66 19.08 28.61 -26.17
N ALA A 67 20.09 29.22 -26.79
CA ALA A 67 20.41 30.63 -26.57
C ALA A 67 19.25 31.53 -27.02
N GLY A 68 19.08 32.67 -26.35
CA GLY A 68 17.98 33.61 -26.60
C GLY A 68 17.05 33.81 -25.42
N TRP A 69 17.21 33.06 -24.32
CA TRP A 69 16.53 33.33 -23.05
C TRP A 69 17.38 34.24 -22.16
N THR A 70 16.73 35.20 -21.51
CA THR A 70 17.35 36.13 -20.55
C THR A 70 16.67 36.00 -19.20
N PHE A 71 17.44 36.05 -18.11
CA PHE A 71 16.94 35.88 -16.75
C PHE A 71 16.73 37.22 -16.05
N SER A 72 15.63 37.32 -15.29
CA SER A 72 15.37 38.36 -14.30
C SER A 72 14.57 37.80 -13.11
N TYR A 73 14.75 38.36 -11.92
CA TYR A 73 13.82 38.14 -10.81
C TYR A 73 12.64 39.10 -10.93
N ASN A 74 11.41 38.56 -10.88
CA ASN A 74 10.19 39.37 -10.87
C ASN A 74 9.70 39.55 -9.43
N SER A 75 9.88 40.75 -8.89
CA SER A 75 9.49 41.08 -7.52
C SER A 75 7.97 41.21 -7.32
N ALA A 76 7.19 41.35 -8.38
CA ALA A 76 5.74 41.55 -8.28
C ALA A 76 5.00 40.26 -7.89
N ASP A 77 5.47 39.11 -8.38
CA ASP A 77 4.91 37.78 -8.13
C ASP A 77 5.91 36.80 -7.51
N MET A 78 7.13 37.27 -7.18
CA MET A 78 8.19 36.48 -6.57
C MET A 78 8.62 35.28 -7.43
N SER A 79 8.67 35.44 -8.75
CA SER A 79 9.10 34.39 -9.68
C SER A 79 10.51 34.62 -10.25
N LEU A 80 11.16 33.52 -10.65
CA LEU A 80 12.36 33.56 -11.48
C LEU A 80 11.91 33.55 -12.95
N GLN A 81 12.06 34.68 -13.64
CA GLN A 81 11.52 34.88 -14.98
C GLN A 81 12.58 34.70 -16.06
N LEU A 82 12.25 33.91 -17.08
CA LEU A 82 13.01 33.79 -18.32
C LEU A 82 12.21 34.44 -19.45
N ASN A 83 12.81 35.40 -20.15
CA ASN A 83 12.21 36.11 -21.28
C ASN A 83 12.92 35.75 -22.58
N TRP A 84 12.17 35.38 -23.62
CA TRP A 84 12.71 35.04 -24.93
C TRP A 84 12.99 36.30 -25.76
N THR A 85 14.22 36.42 -26.24
CA THR A 85 14.71 37.51 -27.09
C THR A 85 15.24 37.01 -28.43
N GLY A 86 15.12 35.71 -28.72
CA GLY A 86 15.68 35.07 -29.92
C GLY A 86 14.85 35.23 -31.19
N GLY A 87 13.83 36.10 -31.21
CA GLY A 87 12.97 36.32 -32.38
C GLY A 87 11.93 35.20 -32.57
N ASN A 88 11.53 34.96 -33.81
CA ASN A 88 10.66 33.83 -34.13
C ASN A 88 11.51 32.57 -34.31
N ALA A 89 11.32 31.57 -33.44
CA ALA A 89 12.07 30.32 -33.50
C ALA A 89 11.20 29.13 -33.07
N PRO A 90 11.34 27.97 -33.73
CA PRO A 90 10.65 26.76 -33.29
C PRO A 90 11.32 26.16 -32.06
N TRP A 91 10.56 25.91 -31.01
CA TRP A 91 10.84 24.86 -30.05
C TRP A 91 10.33 23.55 -30.63
N PHE A 92 11.23 22.83 -31.31
CA PHE A 92 10.90 21.61 -32.04
C PHE A 92 10.25 20.55 -31.15
N SER A 93 9.36 19.75 -31.75
CA SER A 93 8.78 18.56 -31.13
C SER A 93 9.89 17.60 -30.65
N ASN A 94 9.77 17.12 -29.41
CA ASN A 94 10.79 16.38 -28.65
C ASN A 94 12.09 17.15 -28.36
N GLY A 95 12.18 18.42 -28.76
CA GLY A 95 13.28 19.32 -28.39
C GLY A 95 13.17 19.77 -26.93
N ALA A 96 14.28 20.22 -26.36
CA ALA A 96 14.34 20.62 -24.96
C ALA A 96 14.82 22.06 -24.76
N ILE A 97 14.19 22.74 -23.80
CA ILE A 97 14.74 23.93 -23.13
C ILE A 97 15.37 23.45 -21.82
N THR A 98 16.62 23.82 -21.57
CA THR A 98 17.37 23.44 -20.36
C THR A 98 17.98 24.66 -19.69
N PHE A 99 18.05 24.66 -18.37
CA PHE A 99 18.72 25.71 -17.59
C PHE A 99 19.05 25.22 -16.18
N SER A 100 19.94 25.93 -15.49
CA SER A 100 20.32 25.66 -14.09
C SER A 100 19.90 26.82 -13.19
N ILE A 101 19.15 26.56 -12.13
CA ILE A 101 18.89 27.50 -11.04
C ILE A 101 20.00 27.32 -10.00
N ASN A 102 20.75 28.39 -9.70
CA ASN A 102 21.87 28.38 -8.76
C ASN A 102 21.54 29.18 -7.50
N ASN A 103 22.40 29.05 -6.48
CA ASN A 103 22.24 29.68 -5.18
C ASN A 103 20.93 29.28 -4.48
N VAL A 104 20.46 28.06 -4.73
CA VAL A 104 19.26 27.53 -4.10
C VAL A 104 19.61 27.19 -2.65
N LEU A 105 19.29 28.10 -1.74
CA LEU A 105 19.63 28.00 -0.32
C LEU A 105 18.44 28.40 0.55
N THR A 106 18.10 27.54 1.51
CA THR A 106 17.13 27.85 2.56
C THR A 106 17.51 27.17 3.86
N SER A 107 17.26 27.84 4.98
CA SER A 107 17.41 27.31 6.34
C SER A 107 16.06 26.95 6.97
N ASN A 108 14.98 26.95 6.17
CA ASN A 108 13.65 26.59 6.65
C ASN A 108 13.58 25.11 7.05
N THR A 109 12.53 24.79 7.83
CA THR A 109 12.28 23.44 8.28
C THR A 109 12.04 22.50 7.11
N PRO A 110 12.50 21.25 7.19
CA PRO A 110 12.29 20.26 6.13
C PRO A 110 10.82 20.17 5.68
N ASN A 111 10.62 20.16 4.36
CA ASN A 111 9.30 20.17 3.72
C ASN A 111 9.42 19.68 2.26
N ALA A 112 8.31 19.31 1.62
CA ALA A 112 8.26 18.98 0.21
C ALA A 112 7.16 19.79 -0.49
N ASP A 113 7.50 20.36 -1.64
CA ASP A 113 6.62 21.23 -2.42
C ASP A 113 7.05 21.17 -3.91
N VAL A 114 6.43 21.96 -4.77
CA VAL A 114 6.67 21.95 -6.21
C VAL A 114 7.42 23.19 -6.70
N VAL A 115 8.29 22.97 -7.70
CA VAL A 115 8.70 24.02 -8.63
C VAL A 115 7.68 24.01 -9.77
N GLN A 116 7.03 25.15 -10.01
CA GLN A 116 6.07 25.34 -11.09
C GLN A 116 6.65 26.27 -12.14
N ILE A 117 6.37 26.00 -13.42
CA ILE A 117 6.74 26.86 -14.54
C ILE A 117 5.48 27.21 -15.32
N ASN A 118 5.13 28.49 -15.36
CA ASN A 118 4.04 29.02 -16.16
C ASN A 118 4.55 29.44 -17.54
N PHE A 119 3.77 29.16 -18.57
CA PHE A 119 4.06 29.56 -19.94
C PHE A 119 3.22 30.79 -20.30
N ASN A 120 3.87 31.92 -20.57
CA ASN A 120 3.21 33.15 -21.00
C ASN A 120 3.65 33.50 -22.43
N GLY A 121 2.71 33.92 -23.28
CA GLY A 121 3.01 34.25 -24.69
C GLY A 121 3.50 33.07 -25.53
N ILE A 122 3.39 31.84 -25.00
CA ILE A 122 3.70 30.58 -25.68
C ILE A 122 2.38 29.87 -25.94
N SER A 123 2.01 29.73 -27.21
CA SER A 123 0.75 29.12 -27.62
C SER A 123 0.98 28.07 -28.71
N GLY A 124 0.09 27.10 -28.76
CA GLY A 124 0.18 25.97 -29.68
C GLY A 124 -0.86 24.91 -29.31
N ALA A 125 -1.02 23.91 -30.18
CA ALA A 125 -1.86 22.76 -29.84
C ALA A 125 -1.29 22.05 -28.61
N ASN A 126 -2.14 21.77 -27.61
CA ASN A 126 -1.80 21.03 -26.40
C ASN A 126 -0.67 21.62 -25.52
N VAL A 127 -0.30 22.89 -25.71
CA VAL A 127 0.61 23.56 -24.77
C VAL A 127 -0.14 23.83 -23.46
N PRO A 128 0.29 23.27 -22.32
CA PRO A 128 -0.38 23.53 -21.04
C PRO A 128 -0.06 24.94 -20.56
N SER A 129 -0.93 25.52 -19.74
CA SER A 129 -0.68 26.83 -19.10
C SER A 129 0.51 26.79 -18.13
N GLN A 130 0.81 25.62 -17.56
CA GLN A 130 1.90 25.41 -16.62
C GLN A 130 2.36 23.95 -16.59
N VAL A 131 3.57 23.71 -16.08
CA VAL A 131 4.09 22.39 -15.68
C VAL A 131 4.72 22.48 -14.29
N SER A 132 4.85 21.36 -13.59
CA SER A 132 5.50 21.34 -12.28
C SER A 132 6.36 20.08 -12.08
N SER A 133 7.31 20.18 -11.14
CA SER A 133 8.15 19.09 -10.67
C SER A 133 8.49 19.31 -9.20
N ALA A 134 8.52 18.27 -8.38
CA ALA A 134 8.73 18.45 -6.95
C ALA A 134 10.17 18.62 -6.52
N LEU A 135 10.33 19.38 -5.43
CA LEU A 135 11.59 19.66 -4.76
C LEU A 135 11.45 19.42 -3.25
N ALA A 136 12.18 18.43 -2.76
CA ALA A 136 12.23 18.12 -1.33
C ALA A 136 13.35 18.89 -0.62
N LEU A 137 13.03 19.47 0.54
CA LEU A 137 13.97 20.04 1.50
C LEU A 137 14.11 19.10 2.69
N VAL A 138 15.33 18.61 2.94
CA VAL A 138 15.61 17.65 4.01
C VAL A 138 16.81 18.09 4.86
N ALA A 139 16.93 17.57 6.08
CA ALA A 139 18.13 17.81 6.88
C ALA A 139 19.36 17.14 6.22
N GLN A 140 20.53 17.75 6.37
CA GLN A 140 21.76 17.17 5.85
C GLN A 140 22.09 15.85 6.59
N PRO A 141 22.51 14.79 5.88
CA PRO A 141 22.99 13.57 6.51
C PRO A 141 24.16 13.83 7.46
N ALA A 142 24.13 13.25 8.66
CA ALA A 142 25.18 13.40 9.66
C ALA A 142 26.05 12.13 9.75
N PRO A 143 27.37 12.25 10.02
CA PRO A 143 28.23 11.09 10.25
C PRO A 143 27.72 10.19 11.38
N GLY A 144 27.70 8.89 11.15
CA GLY A 144 27.23 7.90 12.13
C GLY A 144 25.73 7.61 12.10
N ASN A 145 24.93 8.43 11.39
CA ASN A 145 23.52 8.13 11.19
C ASN A 145 23.32 6.97 10.20
N LEU A 146 22.32 6.13 10.47
CA LEU A 146 21.92 5.04 9.59
C LEU A 146 21.03 5.55 8.45
N ASN A 147 20.98 4.80 7.35
CA ASN A 147 20.07 5.09 6.24
C ASN A 147 18.74 4.35 6.43
N LEU A 148 17.66 5.10 6.58
CA LEU A 148 16.32 4.53 6.77
C LEU A 148 15.86 3.68 5.59
N GLN A 149 16.29 4.01 4.37
CA GLN A 149 15.92 3.27 3.14
C GLN A 149 16.45 1.84 3.10
N GLN A 150 17.41 1.48 3.95
CA GLN A 150 17.96 0.12 4.03
C GLN A 150 17.11 -0.83 4.86
N VAL A 151 16.23 -0.29 5.72
CA VAL A 151 15.45 -1.07 6.69
C VAL A 151 13.95 -0.84 6.58
N LEU A 152 13.52 0.18 5.83
CA LEU A 152 12.13 0.54 5.67
C LEU A 152 11.71 0.49 4.20
N SER A 153 10.63 -0.23 3.94
CA SER A 153 9.91 -0.20 2.68
C SER A 153 8.69 0.72 2.80
N VAL A 154 8.50 1.57 1.81
CA VAL A 154 7.39 2.53 1.74
C VAL A 154 6.71 2.33 0.39
N THR A 155 5.53 1.70 0.41
CA THR A 155 4.86 1.26 -0.82
C THR A 155 3.38 1.60 -0.80
N PRO A 156 2.77 1.96 -1.93
CA PRO A 156 1.33 2.11 -2.01
C PRO A 156 0.67 0.75 -2.29
N GLU A 157 -0.54 0.53 -1.78
CA GLU A 157 -1.35 -0.59 -2.25
C GLU A 157 -1.99 -0.25 -3.61
N PHE A 158 -2.49 -1.26 -4.33
CA PHE A 158 -2.97 -1.13 -5.72
C PHE A 158 -1.98 -0.45 -6.69
N GLY A 159 -0.68 -0.52 -6.41
CA GLY A 159 0.35 0.16 -7.20
C GLY A 159 0.21 1.68 -7.21
N GLY A 160 -0.48 2.26 -6.22
CA GLY A 160 -0.72 3.70 -6.13
C GLY A 160 -1.74 4.22 -7.14
N ALA A 161 -2.71 3.40 -7.53
CA ALA A 161 -3.75 3.82 -8.47
C ALA A 161 -4.68 4.88 -7.86
N VAL A 162 -5.04 5.87 -8.68
CA VAL A 162 -6.13 6.82 -8.42
C VAL A 162 -6.93 6.98 -9.71
N TYR A 163 -8.25 6.80 -9.66
CA TYR A 163 -9.09 7.00 -10.84
C TYR A 163 -9.48 8.46 -10.98
N VAL A 164 -9.25 9.02 -12.18
CA VAL A 164 -9.62 10.40 -12.49
C VAL A 164 -11.13 10.54 -12.63
N SER A 165 -11.65 11.68 -12.19
CA SER A 165 -13.06 12.02 -12.18
C SER A 165 -13.40 12.98 -13.31
N ALA A 166 -14.64 12.90 -13.80
CA ALA A 166 -15.25 13.99 -14.57
C ALA A 166 -15.95 14.95 -13.60
N VAL A 167 -16.04 16.25 -13.95
CA VAL A 167 -16.74 17.25 -13.13
C VAL A 167 -18.21 16.85 -12.90
N SER A 168 -18.86 16.25 -13.90
CA SER A 168 -20.25 15.77 -13.82
C SER A 168 -20.44 14.48 -13.01
N ASN A 169 -19.35 13.77 -12.70
CA ASN A 169 -19.38 12.50 -11.96
C ASN A 169 -18.12 12.38 -11.09
N PRO A 170 -18.08 13.08 -9.94
CA PRO A 170 -16.95 13.03 -9.03
C PRO A 170 -16.81 11.62 -8.44
N LEU A 171 -15.62 11.04 -8.57
CA LEU A 171 -15.28 9.72 -8.05
C LEU A 171 -14.39 9.88 -6.83
N THR A 172 -14.89 9.43 -5.70
CA THR A 172 -14.11 9.38 -4.46
C THR A 172 -13.19 8.16 -4.48
N ASN A 173 -11.89 8.38 -4.31
CA ASN A 173 -10.88 7.32 -4.22
C ASN A 173 -10.30 7.24 -2.80
N THR A 174 -9.76 6.08 -2.45
CA THR A 174 -8.89 5.91 -1.28
C THR A 174 -7.53 5.37 -1.71
N LEU A 175 -6.46 6.01 -1.27
CA LEU A 175 -5.08 5.54 -1.46
C LEU A 175 -4.56 4.97 -0.13
N TYR A 176 -3.90 3.81 -0.17
CA TYR A 176 -3.30 3.20 1.00
C TYR A 176 -1.77 3.25 0.91
N LEU A 177 -1.12 3.70 1.99
CA LEU A 177 0.33 3.78 2.14
C LEU A 177 0.79 2.80 3.22
N ASN A 178 1.61 1.84 2.81
CA ASN A 178 2.19 0.83 3.66
C ASN A 178 3.61 1.25 4.10
N LEU A 179 3.86 1.27 5.42
CA LEU A 179 5.19 1.41 5.99
C LEU A 179 5.60 0.08 6.62
N LYS A 180 6.54 -0.62 5.98
CA LYS A 180 6.97 -1.96 6.41
C LYS A 180 8.44 -1.96 6.80
N ASN A 181 8.73 -2.39 8.02
CA ASN A 181 10.07 -2.73 8.44
C ASN A 181 10.50 -4.03 7.74
N ILE A 182 11.56 -3.94 6.94
CA ILE A 182 12.18 -5.07 6.23
C ILE A 182 13.49 -5.50 6.90
N GLY A 183 13.89 -4.82 7.97
CA GLY A 183 15.06 -5.17 8.78
C GLY A 183 14.81 -6.39 9.68
N SER A 184 15.91 -6.92 10.23
CA SER A 184 15.90 -8.04 11.18
C SER A 184 15.65 -7.62 12.63
N THR A 185 15.62 -6.31 12.92
CA THR A 185 15.32 -5.74 14.23
C THR A 185 14.22 -4.69 14.10
N PRO A 186 13.48 -4.38 15.19
CA PRO A 186 12.54 -3.26 15.19
C PRO A 186 13.19 -1.96 14.74
N LEU A 187 12.39 -1.04 14.19
CA LEU A 187 12.87 0.23 13.67
C LEU A 187 13.55 1.06 14.76
N PHE A 188 13.05 0.99 15.99
CA PHE A 188 13.79 1.41 17.18
C PHE A 188 14.03 0.23 18.11
N ASN A 189 15.31 -0.03 18.43
CA ASN A 189 15.75 -1.14 19.27
C ASN A 189 16.63 -0.68 20.45
N GLY A 190 16.30 0.47 21.05
CA GLY A 190 16.96 0.97 22.26
C GLY A 190 16.44 0.30 23.55
N ASN A 191 17.15 0.49 24.65
CA ASN A 191 16.73 -0.01 25.96
C ASN A 191 15.62 0.86 26.55
N ASN A 192 15.65 2.17 26.29
CA ASN A 192 14.68 3.14 26.80
C ASN A 192 13.59 3.44 25.76
N MET A 193 12.60 4.28 26.12
CA MET A 193 11.73 4.90 25.10
C MET A 193 12.55 5.89 24.27
N TRP A 194 12.24 5.98 22.98
CA TRP A 194 12.83 6.99 22.10
C TRP A 194 12.51 8.41 22.57
N THR A 195 13.40 9.37 22.27
CA THR A 195 13.32 10.77 22.75
C THR A 195 13.35 11.81 21.63
N GLY A 196 13.71 11.44 20.40
CA GLY A 196 13.62 12.30 19.21
C GLY A 196 12.23 12.20 18.62
N SER A 197 11.47 13.30 18.57
CA SER A 197 10.07 13.36 18.13
C SER A 197 9.91 12.83 16.70
N PRO A 198 9.62 11.53 16.51
CA PRO A 198 9.70 10.91 15.21
C PRO A 198 8.42 11.23 14.46
N LYS A 199 8.57 11.73 13.23
CA LYS A 199 7.45 12.24 12.44
C LYS A 199 7.57 11.86 10.98
N VAL A 200 6.46 11.40 10.42
CA VAL A 200 6.27 11.25 8.97
C VAL A 200 5.40 12.39 8.46
N SER A 201 5.91 13.21 7.56
CA SER A 201 5.11 14.18 6.80
C SER A 201 4.74 13.56 5.45
N VAL A 202 3.46 13.61 5.08
CA VAL A 202 2.99 13.17 3.78
C VAL A 202 2.41 14.36 3.02
N SER A 203 2.82 14.52 1.77
CA SER A 203 2.23 15.48 0.82
C SER A 203 2.13 14.86 -0.57
N PHE A 204 1.38 15.49 -1.46
CA PHE A 204 1.25 15.08 -2.86
C PHE A 204 1.73 16.19 -3.79
N VAL A 205 1.94 15.88 -5.06
CA VAL A 205 2.06 16.94 -6.08
C VAL A 205 0.71 17.61 -6.24
N TYR A 206 0.62 18.90 -5.92
CA TYR A 206 -0.61 19.67 -6.05
C TYR A 206 -0.68 20.45 -7.38
N GLY A 207 -1.87 20.90 -7.73
CA GLY A 207 -2.13 21.71 -8.93
C GLY A 207 -3.28 21.21 -9.79
N THR A 208 -3.40 21.77 -10.98
CA THR A 208 -4.54 21.55 -11.90
C THR A 208 -4.17 20.76 -13.17
N THR A 209 -2.94 20.28 -13.28
CA THR A 209 -2.41 19.65 -14.50
C THR A 209 -2.28 18.12 -14.37
N SER A 210 -1.92 17.44 -15.47
CA SER A 210 -1.79 15.96 -15.52
C SER A 210 -0.75 15.41 -14.52
N GLY A 211 0.23 16.20 -14.09
CA GLY A 211 1.22 15.80 -13.09
C GLY A 211 0.77 15.93 -11.63
N SER A 212 -0.37 16.57 -11.36
CA SER A 212 -0.85 16.88 -10.02
C SER A 212 -1.97 15.95 -9.57
N LEU A 213 -2.04 15.60 -8.29
CA LEU A 213 -3.15 14.83 -7.73
C LEU A 213 -4.42 15.67 -7.66
N ALA A 214 -4.34 16.84 -7.02
CA ALA A 214 -5.46 17.75 -6.79
C ALA A 214 -4.96 19.18 -6.53
N PRO A 215 -5.78 20.22 -6.78
CA PRO A 215 -5.44 21.59 -6.42
C PRO A 215 -5.43 21.80 -4.90
N ASP A 216 -4.51 22.62 -4.42
CA ASP A 216 -4.30 22.96 -3.00
C ASP A 216 -4.68 24.40 -2.65
N ASP A 217 -5.51 25.06 -3.47
CA ASP A 217 -6.00 26.40 -3.14
C ASP A 217 -6.85 26.35 -1.86
N LYS A 218 -6.28 26.90 -0.79
CA LYS A 218 -6.87 26.96 0.54
C LYS A 218 -8.16 27.79 0.59
N GLN A 219 -8.30 28.78 -0.28
CA GLN A 219 -9.53 29.56 -0.40
C GLN A 219 -10.67 28.73 -1.02
N GLN A 220 -10.32 27.66 -1.71
CA GLN A 220 -11.22 26.71 -2.35
C GLN A 220 -11.24 25.35 -1.64
N ALA A 221 -10.83 25.30 -0.37
CA ALA A 221 -10.72 24.05 0.39
C ALA A 221 -12.03 23.25 0.49
N THR A 222 -13.19 23.91 0.40
CA THR A 222 -14.52 23.28 0.43
C THR A 222 -15.00 22.80 -0.94
N GLN A 223 -14.28 23.14 -2.02
CA GLN A 223 -14.66 22.71 -3.36
C GLN A 223 -14.37 21.21 -3.57
N THR A 224 -15.25 20.55 -4.32
CA THR A 224 -15.08 19.16 -4.73
C THR A 224 -13.76 19.01 -5.49
N GLY A 225 -12.94 18.06 -5.05
CA GLY A 225 -11.63 17.80 -5.65
C GLY A 225 -10.48 18.65 -5.08
N SER A 226 -10.71 19.44 -4.04
CA SER A 226 -9.62 20.09 -3.30
C SER A 226 -8.76 19.08 -2.54
N ALA A 227 -7.43 19.26 -2.57
CA ALA A 227 -6.50 18.47 -1.78
C ALA A 227 -6.69 18.65 -0.27
N TRP A 228 -7.27 19.77 0.18
CA TRP A 228 -7.60 20.02 1.59
C TRP A 228 -8.74 19.15 2.12
N ALA A 229 -9.55 18.57 1.23
CA ALA A 229 -10.63 17.67 1.60
C ALA A 229 -10.16 16.21 1.80
N ILE A 230 -8.92 15.89 1.42
CA ILE A 230 -8.34 14.55 1.59
C ILE A 230 -8.10 14.33 3.09
N SER A 231 -8.62 13.21 3.59
CA SER A 231 -8.51 12.83 5.00
C SER A 231 -7.63 11.59 5.14
N ALA A 232 -6.55 11.72 5.90
CA ALA A 232 -5.74 10.60 6.30
C ALA A 232 -6.30 9.91 7.57
N GLY A 233 -6.12 8.60 7.64
CA GLY A 233 -6.47 7.74 8.76
C GLY A 233 -5.53 6.53 8.87
N ILE A 234 -5.76 5.73 9.91
CA ILE A 234 -5.05 4.46 10.13
C ILE A 234 -5.99 3.35 9.66
N TYR A 235 -5.55 2.56 8.68
CA TYR A 235 -6.34 1.43 8.18
C TYR A 235 -5.99 0.15 8.93
N VAL A 236 -4.70 -0.18 9.01
CA VAL A 236 -4.18 -1.33 9.75
C VAL A 236 -3.00 -0.86 10.58
N ASP A 237 -3.01 -1.17 11.88
CA ASP A 237 -1.91 -0.92 12.78
C ASP A 237 -1.55 -2.22 13.50
N GLN A 238 -0.51 -2.89 13.02
CA GLN A 238 0.02 -4.09 13.67
C GLN A 238 1.12 -3.74 14.68
N THR A 239 1.29 -2.46 15.00
CA THR A 239 2.33 -1.95 15.89
C THR A 239 1.76 -1.54 17.25
N GLY A 240 2.56 -0.88 18.10
CA GLY A 240 2.14 -0.37 19.40
C GLY A 240 1.30 0.92 19.35
N GLY A 241 0.79 1.33 18.18
CA GLY A 241 -0.06 2.49 18.01
C GLY A 241 0.58 3.64 17.23
N TRP A 242 -0.19 4.21 16.31
CA TRP A 242 0.08 5.47 15.60
C TRP A 242 -1.03 6.50 15.79
N SER A 243 -0.74 7.73 15.39
CA SER A 243 -1.71 8.82 15.29
C SER A 243 -1.53 9.58 13.98
N VAL A 244 -2.64 10.15 13.50
CA VAL A 244 -2.71 10.90 12.26
C VAL A 244 -3.28 12.28 12.54
N GLN A 245 -2.58 13.31 12.07
CA GLN A 245 -3.03 14.68 12.08
C GLN A 245 -3.27 15.15 10.64
N ASN A 246 -4.53 15.48 10.36
CA ASN A 246 -4.94 16.05 9.09
C ASN A 246 -4.54 17.54 9.00
N PRO A 247 -4.27 18.06 7.78
CA PRO A 247 -3.96 19.46 7.57
C PRO A 247 -5.16 20.35 7.95
N SER A 248 -4.87 21.57 8.38
CA SER A 248 -5.89 22.56 8.75
C SER A 248 -5.86 23.77 7.83
N VAL A 249 -7.03 24.16 7.34
CA VAL A 249 -7.25 25.37 6.55
C VAL A 249 -7.15 26.66 7.37
N THR A 250 -7.04 26.58 8.70
CA THR A 250 -6.91 27.77 9.58
C THR A 250 -5.47 28.05 10.01
N GLY A 251 -4.52 27.18 9.67
CA GLY A 251 -3.10 27.34 10.04
C GLY A 251 -2.31 28.26 9.10
N GLN A 252 -1.00 28.38 9.32
CA GLN A 252 -0.07 29.14 8.44
C GLN A 252 0.39 28.33 7.21
N ALA A 253 0.12 27.02 7.17
CA ALA A 253 0.44 26.19 6.01
C ALA A 253 -0.39 26.61 4.78
N ASN A 254 0.29 26.70 3.64
CA ASN A 254 -0.31 27.09 2.36
C ASN A 254 -0.67 25.89 1.47
N SER A 255 -0.17 24.70 1.80
CA SER A 255 -0.50 23.44 1.13
C SER A 255 -0.82 22.35 2.16
N PRO A 256 -1.69 21.37 1.84
CA PRO A 256 -1.99 20.24 2.69
C PRO A 256 -0.74 19.42 2.99
N THR A 257 -0.57 19.02 4.25
CA THR A 257 0.44 18.04 4.67
C THR A 257 -0.13 17.25 5.83
N TRP A 258 -0.15 15.93 5.69
CA TRP A 258 -0.57 15.02 6.76
C TRP A 258 0.62 14.67 7.63
N THR A 259 0.41 14.59 8.92
CA THR A 259 1.45 14.23 9.90
C THR A 259 1.08 12.91 10.54
N LEU A 260 1.95 11.91 10.39
CA LEU A 260 1.83 10.60 11.01
C LEU A 260 2.90 10.48 12.10
N THR A 261 2.50 10.12 13.31
CA THR A 261 3.42 10.02 14.46
C THR A 261 3.15 8.75 15.25
N PRO A 262 4.19 7.97 15.63
CA PRO A 262 3.99 6.84 16.52
C PRO A 262 3.59 7.34 17.91
N ASN A 263 2.74 6.58 18.59
CA ASN A 263 2.33 6.93 19.94
C ASN A 263 3.52 6.82 20.91
N ASN A 264 3.54 7.63 21.97
CA ASN A 264 4.60 7.62 22.98
C ASN A 264 4.71 6.32 23.80
N THR A 265 3.79 5.38 23.61
CA THR A 265 3.84 4.00 24.14
C THR A 265 4.38 2.99 23.13
N ASN A 266 4.49 3.36 21.86
CA ASN A 266 4.98 2.51 20.78
C ASN A 266 6.52 2.53 20.76
N LYS A 267 7.15 1.75 21.65
CA LYS A 267 8.62 1.70 21.78
C LYS A 267 9.31 1.34 20.47
N GLN A 268 8.83 0.29 19.80
CA GLN A 268 9.48 -0.25 18.61
C GLN A 268 9.29 0.62 17.35
N ILE A 269 8.31 1.54 17.38
CA ILE A 269 7.83 2.35 16.24
C ILE A 269 7.20 1.47 15.15
N ILE A 270 8.01 0.61 14.53
CA ILE A 270 7.58 -0.50 13.68
C ILE A 270 8.39 -1.73 14.10
N GLY A 271 7.72 -2.81 14.47
CA GLY A 271 8.33 -4.04 14.98
C GLY A 271 8.89 -4.93 13.86
N THR A 272 8.95 -6.23 14.12
CA THR A 272 9.34 -7.29 13.17
C THR A 272 8.27 -8.39 13.15
N GLY A 273 8.31 -9.29 12.16
CA GLY A 273 7.32 -10.36 12.04
C GLY A 273 5.91 -9.78 11.88
N ASP A 274 4.94 -10.26 12.65
CA ASP A 274 3.55 -9.79 12.57
C ASP A 274 3.38 -8.30 12.90
N GLN A 275 4.36 -7.70 13.61
CA GLN A 275 4.35 -6.28 13.98
C GLN A 275 5.18 -5.39 13.02
N SER A 276 5.58 -5.93 11.87
CA SER A 276 6.50 -5.23 10.96
C SER A 276 5.83 -4.15 10.11
N ASN A 277 4.54 -3.88 10.28
CA ASN A 277 3.78 -3.14 9.29
C ASN A 277 2.69 -2.23 9.88
N VAL A 278 2.52 -1.07 9.25
CA VAL A 278 1.40 -0.14 9.47
C VAL A 278 0.93 0.40 8.12
N THR A 279 -0.38 0.42 7.90
CA THR A 279 -1.01 0.94 6.69
C THR A 279 -1.87 2.15 7.02
N PHE A 280 -1.60 3.27 6.37
CA PHE A 280 -2.38 4.50 6.44
C PHE A 280 -3.30 4.62 5.23
N SER A 281 -4.50 5.14 5.42
CA SER A 281 -5.42 5.48 4.33
C SER A 281 -5.42 6.99 4.08
N PHE A 282 -5.56 7.39 2.83
CA PHE A 282 -5.83 8.74 2.37
C PHE A 282 -7.12 8.69 1.56
N ALA A 283 -8.23 8.99 2.24
CA ALA A 283 -9.58 8.92 1.69
C ALA A 283 -10.04 10.28 1.15
N ASN A 284 -11.19 10.27 0.49
CA ASN A 284 -11.82 11.46 -0.10
C ASN A 284 -11.01 12.10 -1.24
N ILE A 285 -10.19 11.31 -1.93
CA ILE A 285 -9.42 11.78 -3.08
C ILE A 285 -10.35 11.85 -4.30
N ILE A 286 -10.68 13.07 -4.74
CA ILE A 286 -11.41 13.31 -6.00
C ILE A 286 -10.45 14.03 -6.96
N SER A 287 -9.79 13.26 -7.82
CA SER A 287 -8.82 13.80 -8.78
C SER A 287 -9.50 14.20 -10.08
N MET A 288 -9.74 15.51 -10.30
CA MET A 288 -10.27 16.03 -11.57
C MET A 288 -9.19 16.45 -12.57
N THR A 289 -7.93 16.29 -12.20
CA THR A 289 -6.79 16.53 -13.08
C THR A 289 -6.66 15.41 -14.13
N PRO A 290 -6.12 15.67 -15.34
CA PRO A 290 -5.98 14.64 -16.38
C PRO A 290 -5.15 13.43 -15.93
N THR A 291 -5.30 12.30 -16.62
CA THR A 291 -4.50 11.08 -16.35
C THR A 291 -3.00 11.31 -16.51
N GLY A 292 -2.19 10.49 -15.82
CA GLY A 292 -0.74 10.60 -15.86
C GLY A 292 -0.07 10.19 -14.55
N PRO A 293 1.27 10.07 -14.56
CA PRO A 293 2.02 9.84 -13.34
C PRO A 293 1.97 11.07 -12.44
N THR A 294 1.81 10.83 -11.14
CA THR A 294 2.03 11.82 -10.08
C THR A 294 2.76 11.15 -8.92
N GLN A 295 2.98 11.88 -7.83
CA GLN A 295 3.83 11.41 -6.74
C GLN A 295 3.26 11.83 -5.39
N MET A 296 3.53 10.99 -4.40
CA MET A 296 3.38 11.25 -2.98
C MET A 296 4.77 11.33 -2.36
N TYR A 297 5.00 12.36 -1.55
CA TYR A 297 6.23 12.57 -0.80
C TYR A 297 6.00 12.11 0.63
N VAL A 298 6.82 11.17 1.09
CA VAL A 298 6.75 10.62 2.44
C VAL A 298 8.07 10.90 3.14
N GLN A 299 8.08 11.94 3.97
CA GLN A 299 9.27 12.44 4.63
C GLN A 299 9.33 11.95 6.07
N PHE A 300 10.39 11.22 6.40
CA PHE A 300 10.73 10.77 7.75
C PHE A 300 11.71 11.74 8.38
N SER A 301 11.41 12.17 9.60
CA SER A 301 12.25 13.07 10.38
C SER A 301 12.35 12.65 11.84
N GLY A 302 13.55 12.81 12.41
CA GLY A 302 13.78 12.62 13.85
C GLY A 302 13.75 11.17 14.35
N PHE A 303 13.82 10.18 13.45
CA PHE A 303 13.82 8.77 13.81
C PHE A 303 15.16 8.34 14.41
N MET A 304 15.12 7.50 15.44
CA MET A 304 16.30 6.90 16.06
C MET A 304 16.28 5.38 15.84
N ALA A 305 17.45 4.79 15.64
CA ALA A 305 17.62 3.33 15.53
C ALA A 305 17.77 2.67 16.91
N ASN A 306 18.39 3.39 17.85
CA ASN A 306 18.58 2.98 19.24
C ASN A 306 18.86 4.23 20.11
N ASP A 307 19.22 4.04 21.38
CA ASP A 307 19.42 5.13 22.35
C ASP A 307 20.52 6.14 21.97
N GLY A 308 21.44 5.80 21.06
CA GLY A 308 22.58 6.65 20.68
C GLY A 308 22.81 6.79 19.19
N THR A 309 21.94 6.25 18.34
CA THR A 309 22.11 6.26 16.88
C THR A 309 20.85 6.74 16.21
N HIS A 310 20.97 7.78 15.39
CA HIS A 310 19.88 8.32 14.59
C HIS A 310 19.82 7.69 13.20
N TYR A 311 18.65 7.75 12.59
CA TYR A 311 18.55 7.66 11.13
C TYR A 311 18.73 9.05 10.53
N ASN A 312 19.24 9.11 9.30
CA ASN A 312 19.14 10.32 8.51
C ASN A 312 17.68 10.59 8.16
N ASP A 313 17.28 11.86 8.24
CA ASP A 313 16.02 12.31 7.64
C ASP A 313 15.99 11.88 6.16
N THR A 314 14.87 11.31 5.75
CA THR A 314 14.77 10.61 4.48
C THR A 314 13.44 10.93 3.84
N VAL A 315 13.44 11.17 2.53
CA VAL A 315 12.21 11.28 1.74
C VAL A 315 12.08 10.05 0.85
N PHE A 316 10.92 9.43 0.88
CA PHE A 316 10.51 8.43 -0.09
C PHE A 316 9.56 9.09 -1.09
N VAL A 317 9.78 8.81 -2.37
CA VAL A 317 8.82 9.18 -3.43
C VAL A 317 8.07 7.95 -3.81
N VAL A 318 6.78 8.03 -3.53
CA VAL A 318 5.85 6.97 -3.85
C VAL A 318 5.14 7.37 -5.15
N PRO A 319 5.32 6.60 -6.24
CA PRO A 319 4.62 6.90 -7.47
C PRO A 319 3.11 6.67 -7.30
N ILE A 320 2.32 7.54 -7.92
CA ILE A 320 0.88 7.41 -8.05
C ILE A 320 0.56 7.36 -9.54
N SER A 321 -0.32 6.44 -9.92
CA SER A 321 -0.78 6.30 -11.29
C SER A 321 -2.21 6.81 -11.40
N LYS A 322 -2.41 7.98 -12.01
CA LYS A 322 -3.75 8.47 -12.32
C LYS A 322 -4.26 7.83 -13.61
N GLN A 323 -5.34 7.08 -13.50
CA GLN A 323 -5.86 6.24 -14.57
C GLN A 323 -7.31 6.58 -14.88
N ILE A 324 -7.76 6.22 -16.08
CA ILE A 324 -9.19 6.21 -16.40
C ILE A 324 -9.83 5.11 -15.53
N PRO A 325 -10.97 5.37 -14.86
CA PRO A 325 -11.65 4.33 -14.11
C PRO A 325 -11.96 3.11 -15.01
N PRO A 326 -11.80 1.88 -14.51
CA PRO A 326 -12.22 0.68 -15.23
C PRO A 326 -13.75 0.65 -15.35
N ASN A 327 -14.27 -0.36 -16.03
CA ASN A 327 -15.71 -0.65 -15.96
C ASN A 327 -16.11 -0.91 -14.49
N PRO A 328 -17.31 -0.47 -14.05
CA PRO A 328 -17.80 -0.76 -12.71
C PRO A 328 -17.76 -2.26 -12.37
N GLY A 329 -17.39 -2.59 -11.14
CA GLY A 329 -17.25 -3.96 -10.66
C GLY A 329 -16.31 -4.10 -9.46
N ALA A 330 -16.12 -5.34 -9.01
CA ALA A 330 -15.09 -5.68 -8.04
C ALA A 330 -13.69 -5.62 -8.69
N ILE A 331 -12.72 -5.08 -7.97
CA ILE A 331 -11.34 -4.86 -8.44
C ILE A 331 -10.40 -5.95 -7.91
N GLY A 332 -10.51 -6.28 -6.62
CA GLY A 332 -9.70 -7.31 -5.99
C GLY A 332 -10.40 -7.91 -4.77
N ILE A 333 -10.08 -9.18 -4.47
CA ILE A 333 -10.48 -9.89 -3.25
C ILE A 333 -9.33 -10.77 -2.77
N TYR A 334 -9.10 -10.81 -1.47
CA TYR A 334 -8.10 -11.65 -0.83
C TYR A 334 -8.48 -11.94 0.62
N SER A 335 -7.80 -12.91 1.24
CA SER A 335 -7.88 -13.13 2.68
C SER A 335 -6.74 -12.42 3.39
N LEU A 336 -7.01 -11.87 4.58
CA LEU A 336 -5.97 -11.29 5.45
C LEU A 336 -5.11 -12.38 6.12
N ALA A 337 -5.53 -13.64 6.08
CA ALA A 337 -4.78 -14.78 6.57
C ALA A 337 -4.25 -15.61 5.40
N GLU A 338 -2.95 -15.91 5.41
CA GLU A 338 -2.35 -16.81 4.41
C GLU A 338 -2.84 -18.25 4.58
N THR A 339 -3.05 -18.68 5.83
CA THR A 339 -3.63 -19.98 6.19
C THR A 339 -4.50 -19.80 7.43
N ILE A 340 -5.55 -20.61 7.55
CA ILE A 340 -6.46 -20.57 8.71
C ILE A 340 -6.48 -21.94 9.38
N PRO A 341 -6.04 -22.05 10.65
CA PRO A 341 -6.13 -23.30 11.39
C PRO A 341 -7.59 -23.60 11.76
N VAL A 342 -7.95 -24.88 11.73
CA VAL A 342 -9.24 -25.42 12.16
C VAL A 342 -8.98 -26.51 13.18
N ASN A 343 -9.40 -26.30 14.42
CA ASN A 343 -9.09 -27.16 15.56
C ASN A 343 -10.14 -28.26 15.80
N SER A 344 -11.37 -28.08 15.31
CA SER A 344 -12.41 -29.11 15.39
C SER A 344 -13.46 -28.96 14.30
N SER A 345 -14.14 -30.04 13.96
CA SER A 345 -15.24 -30.02 12.98
C SER A 345 -16.44 -29.15 13.38
N THR A 346 -16.58 -28.88 14.67
CA THR A 346 -17.65 -28.03 15.25
C THR A 346 -17.27 -26.56 15.40
N GLU A 347 -16.02 -26.20 15.13
CA GLU A 347 -15.53 -24.83 15.27
C GLU A 347 -16.14 -23.90 14.22
N GLN A 348 -16.52 -22.70 14.65
CA GLN A 348 -16.81 -21.60 13.75
C GLN A 348 -15.49 -20.96 13.31
N VAL A 349 -15.08 -21.31 12.10
CA VAL A 349 -13.85 -20.81 11.49
C VAL A 349 -14.13 -19.46 10.85
N SER A 350 -13.46 -18.43 11.36
CA SER A 350 -13.54 -17.07 10.84
C SER A 350 -12.66 -16.93 9.59
N ILE A 351 -13.25 -16.53 8.46
CA ILE A 351 -12.52 -16.27 7.22
C ILE A 351 -12.37 -14.75 7.03
N PRO A 352 -11.21 -14.14 7.36
CA PRO A 352 -11.03 -12.71 7.19
C PRO A 352 -10.84 -12.38 5.71
N LEU A 353 -11.83 -11.75 5.10
CA LEU A 353 -11.83 -11.39 3.68
C LEU A 353 -11.83 -9.89 3.51
N THR A 354 -11.06 -9.42 2.53
CA THR A 354 -11.00 -8.02 2.15
C THR A 354 -11.19 -7.90 0.64
N TRP A 355 -11.98 -6.93 0.19
CA TRP A 355 -12.17 -6.64 -1.23
C TRP A 355 -12.28 -5.15 -1.51
N SER A 356 -12.08 -4.78 -2.77
CA SER A 356 -12.22 -3.42 -3.26
C SER A 356 -13.06 -3.39 -4.53
N MET A 357 -13.66 -2.25 -4.82
CA MET A 357 -14.62 -2.12 -5.91
C MET A 357 -14.69 -0.70 -6.48
N PHE A 358 -15.42 -0.56 -7.59
CA PHE A 358 -15.75 0.70 -8.21
C PHE A 358 -17.17 0.66 -8.79
N GLY A 359 -18.03 1.62 -8.44
CA GLY A 359 -19.36 1.77 -9.04
C GLY A 359 -20.30 0.57 -8.80
N VAL A 360 -20.17 -0.08 -7.64
CA VAL A 360 -20.94 -1.27 -7.27
C VAL A 360 -22.05 -0.90 -6.29
N GLY A 361 -23.26 -1.40 -6.54
CA GLY A 361 -24.43 -1.22 -5.65
C GLY A 361 -24.60 -2.37 -4.65
N SER A 362 -24.16 -3.58 -4.98
CA SER A 362 -24.14 -4.69 -4.02
C SER A 362 -23.08 -5.75 -4.36
N VAL A 363 -22.66 -6.49 -3.35
CA VAL A 363 -21.73 -7.62 -3.43
C VAL A 363 -22.38 -8.86 -2.85
N LYS A 364 -22.10 -10.01 -3.47
CA LYS A 364 -22.42 -11.33 -2.95
C LYS A 364 -21.15 -12.16 -2.85
N LEU A 365 -20.87 -12.69 -1.66
CA LEU A 365 -19.79 -13.65 -1.44
C LEU A 365 -20.36 -15.07 -1.44
N SER A 366 -19.87 -15.90 -2.36
CA SER A 366 -20.19 -17.33 -2.40
C SER A 366 -18.97 -18.13 -2.03
N PHE A 367 -19.16 -19.15 -1.19
CA PHE A 367 -18.09 -19.98 -0.64
C PHE A 367 -18.21 -21.38 -1.22
N TYR A 368 -17.09 -21.93 -1.69
CA TYR A 368 -17.07 -23.25 -2.30
C TYR A 368 -16.02 -24.14 -1.65
N ILE A 369 -16.51 -25.24 -1.08
CA ILE A 369 -15.75 -26.40 -0.67
C ILE A 369 -16.48 -27.63 -1.23
N PRO A 370 -15.80 -28.56 -1.92
CA PRO A 370 -16.44 -29.75 -2.48
C PRO A 370 -17.22 -30.55 -1.43
N GLY A 371 -18.50 -30.82 -1.69
CA GLY A 371 -19.36 -31.59 -0.79
C GLY A 371 -19.96 -30.80 0.38
N MET A 372 -19.68 -29.50 0.50
CA MET A 372 -20.25 -28.63 1.54
C MET A 372 -21.14 -27.56 0.94
N THR A 373 -22.28 -27.30 1.59
CA THR A 373 -23.16 -26.16 1.28
C THR A 373 -22.91 -25.07 2.30
N ILE A 374 -22.40 -23.94 1.85
CA ILE A 374 -22.06 -22.80 2.72
C ILE A 374 -22.96 -21.62 2.32
N PRO A 375 -23.69 -21.01 3.27
CA PRO A 375 -24.53 -19.86 2.96
C PRO A 375 -23.76 -18.70 2.36
N GLU A 376 -24.34 -18.07 1.34
CA GLU A 376 -23.79 -16.86 0.74
C GLU A 376 -23.93 -15.67 1.70
N GLN A 377 -22.97 -14.74 1.65
CA GLN A 377 -23.07 -13.45 2.34
C GLN A 377 -23.41 -12.35 1.34
N LYS A 378 -24.29 -11.42 1.72
CA LYS A 378 -24.77 -10.35 0.85
C LYS A 378 -24.58 -8.99 1.50
N TYR A 379 -24.02 -8.06 0.75
CA TYR A 379 -23.73 -6.70 1.19
C TYR A 379 -24.33 -5.73 0.18
N THR A 380 -25.09 -4.75 0.67
CA THR A 380 -25.72 -3.72 -0.17
C THR A 380 -25.16 -2.37 0.24
N TYR A 381 -24.63 -1.65 -0.73
CA TYR A 381 -24.18 -0.28 -0.56
C TYR A 381 -25.36 0.60 -0.96
N GLY A 382 -25.74 1.56 -0.11
CA GLY A 382 -26.95 2.35 -0.28
C GLY A 382 -26.95 3.22 -1.55
N THR A 383 -27.70 4.31 -1.54
CA THR A 383 -27.76 5.22 -2.70
C THR A 383 -26.47 6.00 -2.95
N THR A 384 -25.54 5.98 -2.01
CA THR A 384 -24.21 6.59 -2.16
C THR A 384 -23.23 5.55 -2.69
N ALA A 385 -22.62 5.82 -3.85
CA ALA A 385 -21.64 4.93 -4.44
C ALA A 385 -20.48 4.68 -3.46
N HIS A 386 -20.12 3.42 -3.26
CA HIS A 386 -18.95 3.05 -2.46
C HIS A 386 -17.68 3.69 -3.08
N PRO A 387 -16.81 4.33 -2.28
CA PRO A 387 -15.58 4.93 -2.82
C PRO A 387 -14.74 3.92 -3.59
N ALA A 388 -14.19 4.36 -4.72
CA ALA A 388 -13.30 3.56 -5.53
C ALA A 388 -12.04 3.18 -4.74
N LEU A 389 -11.57 1.95 -4.94
CA LEU A 389 -10.34 1.42 -4.31
C LEU A 389 -10.39 1.36 -2.78
N ASN A 390 -11.51 1.73 -2.15
CA ASN A 390 -11.69 1.54 -0.72
C ASN A 390 -11.87 0.05 -0.42
N TYR A 391 -11.40 -0.37 0.76
CA TYR A 391 -11.57 -1.73 1.24
C TYR A 391 -12.84 -1.89 2.05
N ASP A 392 -13.56 -2.97 1.79
CA ASP A 392 -14.43 -3.59 2.76
C ASP A 392 -13.73 -4.81 3.35
N THR A 393 -13.98 -5.08 4.62
CA THR A 393 -13.47 -6.25 5.32
C THR A 393 -14.57 -6.90 6.11
N GLU A 394 -14.67 -8.23 5.98
CA GLU A 394 -15.66 -9.03 6.68
C GLU A 394 -15.06 -10.34 7.17
N HIS A 395 -15.70 -10.93 8.18
CA HIS A 395 -15.27 -12.18 8.81
C HIS A 395 -16.37 -13.26 8.76
N PRO A 396 -16.76 -13.77 7.58
CA PRO A 396 -17.72 -14.86 7.48
C PRO A 396 -17.29 -16.08 8.30
N GLN A 397 -18.24 -16.68 9.01
CA GLN A 397 -18.01 -17.86 9.84
C GLN A 397 -18.45 -19.13 9.08
N ILE A 398 -17.58 -20.13 9.01
CA ILE A 398 -17.84 -21.42 8.37
C ILE A 398 -17.68 -22.54 9.42
N THR A 399 -18.56 -23.54 9.38
CA THR A 399 -18.53 -24.71 10.28
C THR A 399 -18.52 -26.00 9.47
N GLY A 400 -18.19 -27.13 10.10
CA GLY A 400 -18.23 -28.45 9.46
C GLY A 400 -17.02 -28.78 8.60
N ILE A 401 -15.91 -28.06 8.76
CA ILE A 401 -14.63 -28.38 8.13
C ILE A 401 -14.04 -29.58 8.84
N THR A 402 -13.82 -30.69 8.14
CA THR A 402 -13.40 -31.97 8.77
C THR A 402 -11.99 -32.42 8.40
N LYS A 403 -11.34 -31.70 7.48
CA LYS A 403 -9.99 -32.00 6.97
C LYS A 403 -9.33 -30.77 6.38
N THR A 404 -8.02 -30.84 6.18
CA THR A 404 -7.24 -29.83 5.47
C THR A 404 -7.72 -29.73 4.02
N GLN A 405 -8.05 -28.52 3.57
CA GLN A 405 -8.58 -28.27 2.23
C GLN A 405 -8.55 -26.79 1.87
N THR A 406 -8.77 -26.48 0.59
CA THR A 406 -8.83 -25.10 0.10
C THR A 406 -10.28 -24.64 -0.01
N LEU A 407 -10.59 -23.49 0.59
CA LEU A 407 -11.82 -22.75 0.38
C LEU A 407 -11.66 -21.81 -0.82
N THR A 408 -12.53 -21.92 -1.83
CA THR A 408 -12.62 -20.93 -2.89
C THR A 408 -13.72 -19.93 -2.58
N VAL A 409 -13.39 -18.64 -2.58
CA VAL A 409 -14.34 -17.55 -2.35
C VAL A 409 -14.56 -16.80 -3.66
N TYR A 410 -15.82 -16.62 -4.05
CA TYR A 410 -16.22 -15.82 -5.19
C TYR A 410 -16.86 -14.52 -4.71
N CYS A 411 -16.36 -13.38 -5.19
CA CYS A 411 -17.00 -12.09 -5.04
C CYS A 411 -17.71 -11.71 -6.33
N TRP A 412 -19.03 -11.62 -6.26
CA TRP A 412 -19.91 -11.21 -7.35
C TRP A 412 -20.35 -9.77 -7.11
N ALA A 413 -20.05 -8.87 -8.06
CA ALA A 413 -20.46 -7.47 -7.97
C ALA A 413 -21.69 -7.20 -8.85
N TYR A 414 -22.59 -6.36 -8.37
CA TYR A 414 -23.82 -5.97 -9.04
C TYR A 414 -23.99 -4.45 -9.03
N SER A 415 -24.61 -3.89 -10.06
CA SER A 415 -24.87 -2.45 -10.13
C SER A 415 -26.09 -2.02 -9.30
N ASP A 416 -26.93 -2.97 -8.89
CA ASP A 416 -28.16 -2.73 -8.14
C ASP A 416 -28.19 -3.48 -6.81
N SER A 417 -29.09 -3.05 -5.93
CA SER A 417 -29.29 -3.64 -4.60
C SER A 417 -30.07 -4.96 -4.61
N ASN A 418 -30.64 -5.37 -5.75
CA ASN A 418 -31.51 -6.55 -5.89
C ASN A 418 -30.78 -7.74 -6.56
N TRP A 419 -29.46 -7.61 -6.77
CA TRP A 419 -28.58 -8.64 -7.31
C TRP A 419 -29.01 -9.18 -8.69
N GLN A 420 -29.61 -8.33 -9.53
CA GLN A 420 -30.09 -8.73 -10.86
C GLN A 420 -29.11 -8.40 -11.99
N ASN A 421 -28.44 -7.24 -11.91
CA ASN A 421 -27.53 -6.77 -12.94
C ASN A 421 -26.08 -7.02 -12.50
N GLN A 422 -25.59 -8.21 -12.83
CA GLN A 422 -24.22 -8.59 -12.55
C GLN A 422 -23.24 -7.75 -13.37
N LEU A 423 -22.24 -7.19 -12.71
CA LEU A 423 -21.15 -6.44 -13.33
C LEU A 423 -19.99 -7.37 -13.69
N ASN A 424 -19.40 -8.01 -12.68
CA ASN A 424 -18.30 -8.97 -12.85
C ASN A 424 -18.23 -9.97 -11.69
N LYS A 425 -17.24 -10.86 -11.76
CA LYS A 425 -16.91 -11.83 -10.71
C LYS A 425 -15.40 -11.98 -10.59
N ILE A 426 -14.90 -11.98 -9.36
CA ILE A 426 -13.50 -12.29 -9.03
C ILE A 426 -13.46 -13.37 -7.95
N GLN A 427 -12.30 -13.99 -7.73
CA GLN A 427 -12.14 -15.05 -6.73
C GLN A 427 -10.80 -14.97 -5.99
N CYS A 428 -10.77 -15.53 -4.79
CA CYS A 428 -9.55 -15.87 -4.07
C CYS A 428 -9.67 -17.27 -3.45
N THR A 429 -8.56 -17.83 -3.01
CA THR A 429 -8.49 -19.12 -2.34
C THR A 429 -7.89 -18.96 -0.96
N VAL A 430 -8.42 -19.69 0.02
CA VAL A 430 -7.98 -19.66 1.41
C VAL A 430 -7.67 -21.08 1.86
N PRO A 431 -6.40 -21.41 2.16
CA PRO A 431 -6.04 -22.69 2.74
C PRO A 431 -6.58 -22.82 4.17
N LEU A 432 -7.35 -23.88 4.41
CA LEU A 432 -7.84 -24.27 5.74
C LEU A 432 -7.03 -25.47 6.22
N ILE A 433 -6.33 -25.32 7.33
CA ILE A 433 -5.45 -26.35 7.88
C ILE A 433 -6.13 -27.00 9.08
N PHE A 434 -6.60 -28.22 8.90
CA PHE A 434 -7.14 -29.04 9.97
C PHE A 434 -6.07 -30.06 10.39
N PRO A 435 -5.47 -29.96 11.59
CA PRO A 435 -4.49 -30.93 12.04
C PRO A 435 -5.17 -32.27 12.34
N PRO A 436 -4.51 -33.41 12.08
CA PRO A 436 -5.08 -34.70 12.46
C PRO A 436 -5.26 -34.79 13.98
N VAL A 437 -6.46 -35.18 14.43
CA VAL A 437 -6.80 -35.31 15.84
C VAL A 437 -7.18 -36.76 16.14
N ILE A 438 -6.66 -37.31 17.24
CA ILE A 438 -7.11 -38.60 17.80
C ILE A 438 -8.03 -38.31 18.98
N ASN A 439 -9.34 -38.42 18.75
CA ASN A 439 -10.36 -38.25 19.80
C ASN A 439 -10.37 -39.45 20.74
N SER A 440 -10.25 -40.67 20.20
CA SER A 440 -10.13 -41.89 20.99
C SER A 440 -9.40 -43.00 20.25
N PHE A 441 -8.71 -43.85 21.00
CA PHE A 441 -8.20 -45.13 20.55
C PHE A 441 -8.30 -46.13 21.70
N THR A 442 -9.17 -47.13 21.56
CA THR A 442 -9.54 -48.05 22.62
C THR A 442 -9.48 -49.50 22.16
N ILE A 443 -9.24 -50.39 23.12
CA ILE A 443 -9.26 -51.84 22.95
C ILE A 443 -10.49 -52.36 23.68
N GLN A 444 -11.41 -52.98 22.94
CA GLN A 444 -12.62 -53.59 23.48
C GLN A 444 -12.50 -55.12 23.43
N PRO A 445 -12.81 -55.83 24.53
CA PRO A 445 -12.87 -57.28 24.51
C PRO A 445 -14.02 -57.75 23.62
N THR A 446 -13.80 -58.75 22.76
CA THR A 446 -14.88 -59.38 22.00
C THR A 446 -15.42 -60.62 22.72
N THR A 447 -16.70 -60.92 22.53
CA THR A 447 -17.33 -62.10 23.12
C THR A 447 -16.71 -63.37 22.50
N ILE A 448 -15.95 -64.10 23.30
CA ILE A 448 -15.27 -65.34 22.88
C ILE A 448 -16.34 -66.42 22.65
N VAL A 449 -16.49 -66.89 21.41
CA VAL A 449 -17.17 -68.15 21.11
C VAL A 449 -16.08 -69.21 20.85
N PRO A 450 -15.94 -70.22 21.74
CA PRO A 450 -15.00 -71.32 21.50
C PRO A 450 -15.27 -71.99 20.14
N PRO A 451 -14.24 -72.33 19.35
CA PRO A 451 -12.85 -72.58 19.76
C PRO A 451 -11.84 -71.48 19.37
N ALA A 452 -12.28 -70.24 19.12
CA ALA A 452 -11.40 -69.20 18.60
C ALA A 452 -10.38 -68.66 19.63
N SER A 453 -9.13 -68.53 19.19
CA SER A 453 -8.01 -67.82 19.82
C SER A 453 -8.37 -66.36 20.15
N TYR A 454 -7.73 -65.81 21.19
CA TYR A 454 -7.93 -64.45 21.71
C TYR A 454 -8.18 -63.43 20.59
N ALA A 455 -9.40 -62.89 20.53
CA ALA A 455 -9.74 -61.79 19.64
C ALA A 455 -10.12 -60.57 20.49
N PHE A 456 -9.88 -59.39 19.95
CA PHE A 456 -10.38 -58.14 20.52
C PHE A 456 -10.60 -57.15 19.38
N GLN A 457 -11.38 -56.12 19.66
CA GLN A 457 -11.70 -55.07 18.71
C GLN A 457 -10.91 -53.81 19.06
N LEU A 458 -10.15 -53.30 18.11
CA LEU A 458 -9.67 -51.93 18.14
C LEU A 458 -10.81 -51.02 17.68
N GLN A 459 -11.03 -49.92 18.39
CA GLN A 459 -11.97 -48.88 18.02
C GLN A 459 -11.30 -47.52 18.16
N TRP A 460 -11.46 -46.66 17.17
CA TRP A 460 -10.92 -45.31 17.19
C TRP A 460 -11.92 -44.30 16.66
N ASP A 461 -11.70 -43.06 17.08
CA ASP A 461 -12.34 -41.87 16.54
C ASP A 461 -11.24 -40.84 16.26
N ILE A 462 -11.18 -40.39 15.01
CA ILE A 462 -10.09 -39.59 14.46
C ILE A 462 -10.67 -38.58 13.46
N GLU A 463 -10.23 -37.33 13.56
CA GLU A 463 -10.63 -36.20 12.71
C GLU A 463 -9.42 -35.67 11.93
N GLY A 464 -9.65 -34.90 10.88
CA GLY A 464 -8.57 -34.15 10.24
C GLY A 464 -7.58 -34.96 9.42
N GLN A 465 -7.95 -36.17 9.03
CA GLN A 465 -7.03 -37.13 8.43
C GLN A 465 -7.37 -37.45 6.98
N ASP A 466 -6.34 -37.81 6.22
CA ASP A 466 -6.49 -38.45 4.90
C ASP A 466 -6.08 -39.92 4.93
N SER A 467 -5.22 -40.30 5.89
CA SER A 467 -4.86 -41.69 6.14
C SER A 467 -4.37 -41.91 7.57
N PHE A 468 -4.44 -43.15 8.03
CA PHE A 468 -3.87 -43.61 9.30
C PHE A 468 -3.22 -44.98 9.13
N GLU A 469 -2.34 -45.34 10.05
CA GLU A 469 -1.88 -46.71 10.19
C GLU A 469 -1.92 -47.17 11.64
N ILE A 470 -2.16 -48.46 11.82
CA ILE A 470 -2.09 -49.11 13.13
C ILE A 470 -0.91 -50.05 13.11
N ILE A 471 0.01 -49.83 14.04
CA ILE A 471 1.19 -50.66 14.25
C ILE A 471 0.94 -51.53 15.49
N ALA A 472 1.17 -52.83 15.34
CA ALA A 472 1.20 -53.79 16.45
C ALA A 472 2.66 -54.10 16.82
N ASP A 473 2.96 -54.05 18.11
CA ASP A 473 4.29 -54.37 18.65
C ASP A 473 4.18 -55.39 19.80
N ASN A 474 5.07 -56.38 19.76
CA ASN A 474 5.17 -57.47 20.74
C ASN A 474 6.31 -57.27 21.75
N GLY A 475 7.04 -56.18 21.68
CA GLY A 475 8.12 -55.84 22.62
C GLY A 475 9.40 -56.68 22.46
N SER A 476 9.46 -57.61 21.49
CA SER A 476 10.64 -58.45 21.25
C SER A 476 10.91 -58.74 19.76
N GLY A 477 10.44 -57.88 18.85
CA GLY A 477 10.58 -58.03 17.40
C GLY A 477 10.32 -56.73 16.64
N SER A 478 10.33 -56.79 15.30
CA SER A 478 9.99 -55.63 14.47
C SER A 478 8.48 -55.34 14.52
N PRO A 479 8.05 -54.08 14.71
CA PRO A 479 6.65 -53.71 14.67
C PRO A 479 5.99 -54.09 13.34
N VAL A 480 4.74 -54.52 13.37
CA VAL A 480 3.97 -54.98 12.20
C VAL A 480 2.83 -54.03 11.92
N LYS A 481 2.74 -53.53 10.67
CA LYS A 481 1.59 -52.74 10.20
C LYS A 481 0.38 -53.65 10.00
N LEU A 482 -0.73 -53.32 10.65
CA LEU A 482 -2.00 -54.03 10.46
C LEU A 482 -2.65 -53.62 9.13
N PRO A 483 -3.23 -54.56 8.36
CA PRO A 483 -3.88 -54.28 7.08
C PRO A 483 -5.30 -53.74 7.30
N VAL A 484 -5.40 -52.56 7.91
CA VAL A 484 -6.68 -51.90 8.24
C VAL A 484 -7.14 -51.03 7.07
N PRO A 485 -8.37 -51.19 6.56
CA PRO A 485 -8.93 -50.28 5.58
C PRO A 485 -9.06 -48.86 6.14
N GLN A 486 -8.78 -47.85 5.31
CA GLN A 486 -8.87 -46.44 5.72
C GLN A 486 -10.30 -45.95 5.99
N THR A 487 -11.31 -46.76 5.64
CA THR A 487 -12.74 -46.39 5.72
C THR A 487 -13.43 -46.90 6.99
N VAL A 488 -12.72 -47.64 7.86
CA VAL A 488 -13.31 -48.21 9.08
C VAL A 488 -12.83 -47.48 10.33
N SER A 489 -13.70 -47.43 11.35
CA SER A 489 -13.39 -46.92 12.70
C SER A 489 -13.20 -48.05 13.72
N THR A 490 -13.29 -49.31 13.28
CA THR A 490 -13.03 -50.49 14.11
C THR A 490 -12.35 -51.59 13.33
N TYR A 491 -11.58 -52.44 14.00
CA TYR A 491 -10.90 -53.59 13.40
C TYR A 491 -10.74 -54.73 14.41
N ILE A 492 -11.12 -55.94 14.00
CA ILE A 492 -10.95 -57.15 14.83
C ILE A 492 -9.55 -57.68 14.62
N VAL A 493 -8.77 -57.73 15.69
CA VAL A 493 -7.42 -58.29 15.67
C VAL A 493 -7.49 -59.75 16.12
N ASN A 494 -6.95 -60.64 15.30
CA ASN A 494 -6.73 -62.05 15.62
C ASN A 494 -5.21 -62.30 15.77
N PRO A 495 -4.61 -61.93 16.89
CA PRO A 495 -3.17 -62.09 17.09
C PRO A 495 -2.75 -63.56 16.99
N THR A 496 -1.76 -63.83 16.14
CA THR A 496 -1.09 -65.14 16.05
C THR A 496 -0.05 -65.34 17.15
N ALA A 497 0.34 -64.26 17.85
CA ALA A 497 1.22 -64.23 19.02
C ALA A 497 0.86 -63.04 19.93
N PRO A 498 1.14 -63.08 21.25
CA PRO A 498 0.85 -61.98 22.17
C PRO A 498 1.52 -60.68 21.71
N GLN A 499 0.73 -59.61 21.60
CA GLN A 499 1.23 -58.26 21.36
C GLN A 499 1.04 -57.44 22.64
N THR A 500 1.99 -56.56 22.96
CA THR A 500 1.96 -55.76 24.20
C THR A 500 1.52 -54.33 23.95
N THR A 501 1.64 -53.82 22.73
CA THR A 501 1.32 -52.43 22.41
C THR A 501 0.73 -52.29 21.00
N TYR A 502 -0.23 -51.39 20.88
CA TYR A 502 -0.80 -50.97 19.60
C TYR A 502 -0.69 -49.45 19.51
N THR A 503 -0.21 -48.96 18.38
CA THR A 503 -0.01 -47.52 18.14
C THR A 503 -0.81 -47.13 16.91
N LEU A 504 -1.69 -46.13 17.05
CA LEU A 504 -2.38 -45.49 15.95
C LEU A 504 -1.59 -44.23 15.55
N ASN A 505 -1.03 -44.24 14.35
CA ASN A 505 -0.43 -43.06 13.74
C ASN A 505 -1.41 -42.48 12.74
N VAL A 506 -1.69 -41.18 12.83
CA VAL A 506 -2.60 -40.48 11.92
C VAL A 506 -1.80 -39.48 11.10
N TYR A 507 -2.09 -39.41 9.80
CA TYR A 507 -1.43 -38.53 8.85
C TYR A 507 -2.46 -37.62 8.18
N GLY A 508 -2.28 -36.31 8.33
CA GLY A 508 -2.93 -35.31 7.49
C GLY A 508 -2.06 -35.06 6.26
N ASN A 509 -2.65 -34.99 5.07
CA ASN A 509 -1.90 -34.65 3.88
C ASN A 509 -1.69 -33.13 3.86
N THR A 510 -0.44 -32.68 3.87
CA THR A 510 -0.08 -31.32 3.42
C THR A 510 0.19 -31.42 1.92
N THR A 511 -0.83 -31.50 1.09
CA THR A 511 -0.65 -31.34 -0.36
C THR A 511 -0.30 -29.88 -0.65
N ASN A 512 1.00 -29.60 -0.76
CA ASN A 512 1.49 -28.64 -1.74
C ASN A 512 1.45 -29.35 -3.09
N ASP A 513 0.38 -29.14 -3.85
CA ASP A 513 0.37 -29.28 -5.32
C ASP A 513 0.23 -27.88 -5.92
#